data_AF-A0A6P1NU19-F1
#
_entry.id   AF-A0A6P1NU19-F1
#
_cell.length_a   1.000
_cell.length_b   1.000
_cell.length_c   1.000
_cell.angle_alpha   90.00
_cell.angle_beta   90.00
_cell.angle_gamma   90.00
#
_symmetry.space_group_name_H-M   'P 1'
#
loop_
_entity.id
_entity.type
_entity.pdbx_description
1 polymer ?
#
loop_
_entity_poly.entity_id
_entity_poly.type
_entity_poly.pdbx_seq_one_letter_code
_entity_poly.pdbx_strand_id
1 'polypeptide(L)'
;MADDQAPEVVLINAKRYEREYNGGNNTNRHGDLQRRAELFDVRHNGIEFVTGVEETWLDSNGGRTRRDTGNRGPNAFLVGFVPFEYVEHINPDGDEYKGAPIFYVRFNGPGKSPYRLFTFHETASTPIRPNGRPYHRHIMELGDLRLGRFRAWLRFWINRPKSYWLNRQIKRMHRDRLQG
;
A
#
# COMPACT_ATOMS: atom_id res chain seq x y z
N MET A 1 -17.49 17.75 12.23
CA MET A 1 -16.99 16.36 12.29
C MET A 1 -15.96 16.26 11.19
N ALA A 2 -14.67 16.22 11.53
CA ALA A 2 -13.63 16.01 10.53
C ALA A 2 -13.71 14.54 10.08
N ASP A 3 -13.65 14.31 8.77
CA ASP A 3 -13.55 12.97 8.19
C ASP A 3 -12.31 12.29 8.78
N ASP A 4 -12.49 11.27 9.63
CA ASP A 4 -11.43 10.46 10.25
C ASP A 4 -10.78 9.48 9.24
N GLN A 5 -10.78 9.85 7.95
CA GLN A 5 -10.13 9.06 6.91
C GLN A 5 -8.62 9.35 6.92
N ALA A 6 -7.82 8.27 6.94
CA ALA A 6 -6.38 8.38 6.78
C ALA A 6 -6.08 9.11 5.44
N PRO A 7 -5.17 10.10 5.42
CA PRO A 7 -4.97 10.91 4.23
C PRO A 7 -4.43 10.05 3.08
N GLU A 8 -5.07 10.13 1.91
CA GLU A 8 -4.60 9.47 0.68
C GLU A 8 -3.26 10.07 0.27
N VAL A 9 -2.31 9.21 -0.07
CA VAL A 9 -0.97 9.57 -0.52
C VAL A 9 -0.58 8.78 -1.77
N VAL A 10 0.32 9.34 -2.56
CA VAL A 10 0.85 8.69 -3.76
C VAL A 10 2.28 8.27 -3.53
N LEU A 11 2.57 6.98 -3.66
CA LEU A 11 3.93 6.46 -3.67
C LEU A 11 4.43 6.39 -5.11
N ILE A 12 5.45 7.18 -5.45
CA ILE A 12 6.09 7.19 -6.77
C ILE A 12 7.43 6.47 -6.70
N ASN A 13 7.68 5.59 -7.67
CA ASN A 13 8.99 4.97 -7.84
C ASN A 13 9.99 5.99 -8.42
N ALA A 14 10.79 6.61 -7.55
CA ALA A 14 11.66 7.73 -7.89
C ALA A 14 12.61 7.40 -9.06
N LYS A 15 13.29 6.25 -8.99
CA LYS A 15 14.20 5.77 -10.05
C LYS A 15 13.52 5.57 -11.39
N ARG A 16 12.24 5.16 -11.39
CA ARG A 16 11.48 5.01 -12.65
C ARG A 16 10.98 6.35 -13.16
N TYR A 17 10.52 7.21 -12.26
CA TYR A 17 10.05 8.56 -12.58
C TYR A 17 11.15 9.36 -13.30
N GLU A 18 12.37 9.36 -12.74
CA GLU A 18 13.54 10.01 -13.36
C GLU A 18 13.84 9.47 -14.77
N ARG A 19 13.79 8.14 -14.96
CA ARG A 19 14.02 7.51 -16.27
C ARG A 19 12.95 7.87 -17.30
N GLU A 20 11.69 7.97 -16.89
CA GLU A 20 10.60 8.34 -17.79
C GLU A 20 10.69 9.81 -18.20
N TYR A 21 11.05 10.69 -17.24
CA TYR A 21 11.29 12.10 -17.51
C TYR A 21 12.46 12.30 -18.49
N ASN A 22 13.53 11.53 -18.36
CA ASN A 22 14.72 11.59 -19.22
C ASN A 22 14.61 10.77 -20.52
N GLY A 23 13.40 10.63 -21.09
CA GLY A 23 13.22 10.02 -22.42
C GLY A 23 13.13 8.49 -22.45
N GLY A 24 12.56 7.87 -21.41
CA GLY A 24 12.49 6.40 -21.29
C GLY A 24 11.79 5.67 -22.45
N ASN A 25 12.41 4.60 -22.94
CA ASN A 25 11.93 3.73 -24.02
C ASN A 25 11.07 2.55 -23.52
N ASN A 26 10.32 1.88 -24.42
CA ASN A 26 9.42 0.77 -24.09
C ASN A 26 10.11 -0.43 -23.42
N THR A 27 11.41 -0.61 -23.61
CA THR A 27 12.22 -1.66 -22.99
C THR A 27 12.59 -1.37 -21.52
N ASN A 28 12.51 -0.12 -21.08
CA ASN A 28 12.86 0.30 -19.71
C ASN A 28 11.66 0.61 -18.81
N ARG A 29 10.43 0.58 -19.36
CA ARG A 29 9.16 0.92 -18.67
C ARG A 29 8.52 -0.26 -17.92
N HIS A 30 9.31 -1.08 -17.23
CA HIS A 30 8.78 -2.24 -16.50
C HIS A 30 8.62 -1.98 -14.99
N GLY A 31 7.51 -2.44 -14.41
CA GLY A 31 7.16 -2.32 -12.98
C GLY A 31 5.98 -1.37 -12.75
N ASP A 32 5.73 -1.00 -11.49
CA ASP A 32 4.75 0.04 -11.14
C ASP A 32 5.46 1.41 -11.01
N LEU A 33 4.85 2.45 -11.57
CA LEU A 33 5.35 3.83 -11.46
C LEU A 33 4.79 4.50 -10.21
N GLN A 34 3.49 4.33 -9.98
CA GLN A 34 2.76 4.92 -8.88
C GLN A 34 1.92 3.86 -8.17
N ARG A 35 1.73 4.05 -6.86
CA ARG A 35 0.74 3.32 -6.05
C ARG A 35 -0.01 4.33 -5.18
N ARG A 36 -1.32 4.15 -5.07
CA ARG A 36 -2.14 4.84 -4.06
C ARG A 36 -2.03 4.08 -2.75
N ALA A 37 -1.95 4.80 -1.65
CA ALA A 37 -1.97 4.25 -0.31
C ALA A 37 -2.55 5.29 0.65
N GLU A 38 -2.82 4.91 1.87
CA GLU A 38 -3.26 5.84 2.92
C GLU A 38 -2.18 5.89 4.01
N LEU A 39 -1.82 7.09 4.45
CA LEU A 39 -0.82 7.25 5.50
C LEU A 39 -1.37 6.73 6.83
N PHE A 40 -0.73 5.71 7.39
CA PHE A 40 -1.16 5.07 8.61
C PHE A 40 -0.46 5.66 9.83
N ASP A 41 0.88 5.56 9.86
CA ASP A 41 1.69 6.05 10.97
C ASP A 41 3.14 6.34 10.53
N VAL A 42 3.87 7.10 11.34
CA VAL A 42 5.29 7.36 11.16
C VAL A 42 6.05 6.77 12.35
N ARG A 43 6.92 5.81 12.08
CA ARG A 43 7.81 5.18 13.05
C ARG A 43 9.19 5.82 13.03
N HIS A 44 9.99 5.55 14.05
CA HIS A 44 11.37 6.04 14.14
C HIS A 44 12.27 5.61 12.95
N ASN A 45 11.92 4.53 12.24
CA ASN A 45 12.73 3.94 11.17
C ASN A 45 12.03 3.92 9.80
N GLY A 46 10.84 4.50 9.67
CA GLY A 46 10.12 4.53 8.41
C GLY A 46 8.65 4.93 8.57
N ILE A 47 7.90 4.71 7.50
CA ILE A 47 6.52 5.17 7.35
C ILE A 47 5.63 3.97 7.03
N GLU A 48 4.47 3.95 7.64
CA GLU A 48 3.47 2.92 7.47
C GLU A 48 2.31 3.43 6.62
N PHE A 49 1.86 2.57 5.72
CA PHE A 49 0.74 2.88 4.84
C PHE A 49 -0.26 1.74 4.85
N VAL A 50 -1.55 2.06 4.93
CA VAL A 50 -2.61 1.08 4.68
C VAL A 50 -2.59 0.75 3.19
N THR A 51 -2.58 -0.55 2.90
CA THR A 51 -2.54 -1.08 1.53
C THR A 51 -3.78 -1.88 1.17
N GLY A 52 -4.62 -2.17 2.15
CA GLY A 52 -5.88 -2.87 2.00
C GLY A 52 -6.43 -3.34 3.33
N VAL A 53 -7.52 -4.11 3.27
CA VAL A 53 -8.14 -4.78 4.39
C VAL A 53 -8.09 -6.28 4.11
N GLU A 54 -7.69 -7.07 5.10
CA GLU A 54 -7.65 -8.52 5.03
C GLU A 54 -8.71 -9.12 5.94
N GLU A 55 -9.44 -10.10 5.40
CA GLU A 55 -10.28 -10.98 6.19
C GLU A 55 -9.41 -11.86 7.09
N THR A 56 -9.93 -12.16 8.27
CA THR A 56 -9.23 -12.99 9.24
C THR A 56 -10.24 -13.85 10.00
N TRP A 57 -9.75 -14.90 10.63
CA TRP A 57 -10.54 -15.94 11.26
C TRP A 57 -10.05 -16.19 12.68
N LEU A 58 -10.83 -16.96 13.44
CA LEU A 58 -10.48 -17.40 14.78
C LEU A 58 -10.10 -18.89 14.77
N ASP A 59 -9.00 -19.24 15.42
CA ASP A 59 -8.59 -20.62 15.64
C ASP A 59 -9.38 -21.29 16.78
N SER A 60 -9.11 -22.57 17.04
CA SER A 60 -9.79 -23.35 18.09
C SER A 60 -9.57 -22.81 19.51
N ASN A 61 -8.55 -21.98 19.72
CA ASN A 61 -8.18 -21.39 21.00
C ASN A 61 -8.64 -19.92 21.10
N GLY A 62 -9.36 -19.41 20.08
CA GLY A 62 -9.79 -18.01 20.01
C GLY A 62 -8.73 -17.04 19.48
N GLY A 63 -7.57 -17.51 19.05
CA GLY A 63 -6.51 -16.71 18.44
C GLY A 63 -6.83 -16.31 17.00
N ARG A 64 -6.26 -15.20 16.54
CA ARG A 64 -6.44 -14.62 15.21
C ARG A 64 -5.56 -15.34 14.20
N THR A 65 -6.15 -15.78 13.10
CA THR A 65 -5.44 -16.47 12.02
C THR A 65 -5.87 -15.95 10.64
N ARG A 66 -5.00 -16.14 9.64
CA ARG A 66 -5.29 -15.87 8.21
C ARG A 66 -5.82 -17.09 7.47
N ARG A 67 -5.88 -18.24 8.12
CA ARG A 67 -6.41 -19.46 7.52
C ARG A 67 -7.91 -19.50 7.75
N ASP A 68 -8.66 -19.82 6.71
CA ASP A 68 -10.10 -20.03 6.84
C ASP A 68 -10.37 -21.25 7.76
N THR A 69 -10.97 -20.97 8.91
CA THR A 69 -11.43 -21.96 9.89
C THR A 69 -12.95 -22.10 9.90
N GLY A 70 -13.67 -21.36 9.04
CA GLY A 70 -15.12 -21.21 9.08
C GLY A 70 -15.63 -20.27 10.20
N ASN A 71 -14.79 -19.90 11.17
CA ASN A 71 -15.13 -18.96 12.23
C ASN A 71 -14.56 -17.57 11.93
N ARG A 72 -15.39 -16.66 11.39
CA ARG A 72 -14.96 -15.30 11.03
C ARG A 72 -14.58 -14.49 12.27
N GLY A 73 -13.43 -13.84 12.21
CA GLY A 73 -13.06 -12.81 13.17
C GLY A 73 -13.17 -11.40 12.56
N PRO A 74 -12.88 -10.34 13.33
CA PRO A 74 -12.89 -8.96 12.82
C PRO A 74 -11.98 -8.77 11.60
N ASN A 75 -12.23 -7.80 10.73
CA ASN A 75 -11.25 -7.52 9.65
C ASN A 75 -10.00 -6.83 10.20
N ALA A 76 -8.87 -6.97 9.50
CA ALA A 76 -7.61 -6.31 9.85
C ALA A 76 -7.12 -5.42 8.71
N PHE A 77 -6.54 -4.27 9.03
CA PHE A 77 -5.81 -3.45 8.07
C PHE A 77 -4.48 -4.10 7.71
N LEU A 78 -4.22 -4.22 6.41
CA LEU A 78 -2.92 -4.65 5.90
C LEU A 78 -2.03 -3.43 5.72
N VAL A 79 -1.03 -3.30 6.58
CA VAL A 79 -0.18 -2.12 6.66
C VAL A 79 1.21 -2.44 6.12
N GLY A 80 1.61 -1.76 5.05
CA GLY A 80 2.92 -1.87 4.45
C GLY A 80 3.91 -0.88 5.05
N PHE A 81 5.10 -1.36 5.41
CA PHE A 81 6.16 -0.52 5.99
C PHE A 81 7.20 -0.13 4.94
N VAL A 82 7.42 1.18 4.78
CA VAL A 82 8.45 1.78 3.92
C VAL A 82 9.56 2.38 4.81
N PRO A 83 10.77 1.79 4.83
CA PRO A 83 11.90 2.35 5.58
C PRO A 83 12.29 3.74 5.08
N PHE A 84 12.80 4.61 5.96
CA PHE A 84 13.27 5.94 5.52
C PHE A 84 14.39 5.89 4.48
N GLU A 85 15.25 4.88 4.51
CA GLU A 85 16.28 4.64 3.48
C GLU A 85 15.72 4.41 2.07
N TYR A 86 14.42 4.11 1.94
CA TYR A 86 13.74 4.01 0.65
C TYR A 86 13.15 5.34 0.23
N VAL A 87 12.92 6.28 1.14
CA VAL A 87 12.34 7.59 0.81
C VAL A 87 13.44 8.50 0.27
N GLU A 88 13.23 9.02 -0.94
CA GLU A 88 14.15 9.97 -1.56
C GLU A 88 13.70 11.41 -1.36
N HIS A 89 12.39 11.65 -1.49
CA HIS A 89 11.79 12.98 -1.35
C HIS A 89 10.31 12.86 -0.99
N ILE A 90 9.77 13.86 -0.29
CA ILE A 90 8.35 13.99 0.02
C ILE A 90 7.92 15.37 -0.45
N ASN A 91 6.92 15.41 -1.32
CA ASN A 91 6.23 16.63 -1.72
C ASN A 91 4.86 16.65 -1.01
N PRO A 92 4.71 17.39 0.10
CA PRO A 92 3.47 17.42 0.87
C PRO A 92 2.32 18.13 0.14
N ASP A 93 2.63 19.04 -0.78
CA ASP A 93 1.64 19.81 -1.54
C ASP A 93 1.05 19.01 -2.72
N GLY A 94 1.66 17.87 -3.05
CA GLY A 94 1.23 17.01 -4.13
C GLY A 94 1.54 17.54 -5.52
N ASP A 95 0.83 17.04 -6.53
CA ASP A 95 0.88 17.56 -7.90
C ASP A 95 -0.34 18.42 -8.23
N GLU A 96 -0.26 19.13 -9.35
CA GLU A 96 -1.31 20.03 -9.87
C GLU A 96 -2.65 19.31 -10.15
N TYR A 97 -2.67 17.97 -10.20
CA TYR A 97 -3.83 17.19 -10.64
C TYR A 97 -4.59 16.54 -9.49
N LYS A 98 -3.89 16.02 -8.49
CA LYS A 98 -4.47 15.26 -7.39
C LYS A 98 -4.42 15.99 -6.06
N GLY A 99 -3.50 16.94 -5.87
CA GLY A 99 -3.33 17.66 -4.61
C GLY A 99 -3.07 16.75 -3.38
N ALA A 100 -2.69 15.49 -3.62
CA ALA A 100 -2.41 14.51 -2.57
C ALA A 100 -0.89 14.44 -2.34
N PRO A 101 -0.42 14.32 -1.08
CA PRO A 101 1.01 14.21 -0.79
C PRO A 101 1.69 13.10 -1.58
N ILE A 102 2.85 13.40 -2.16
CA ILE A 102 3.63 12.48 -2.98
C ILE A 102 4.88 12.07 -2.22
N PHE A 103 5.08 10.77 -2.08
CA PHE A 103 6.29 10.16 -1.55
C PHE A 103 7.07 9.55 -2.71
N TYR A 104 8.23 10.14 -3.02
CA TYR A 104 9.18 9.57 -3.96
C TYR A 104 10.01 8.53 -3.23
N VAL A 105 9.80 7.26 -3.57
CA VAL A 105 10.39 6.11 -2.87
C VAL A 105 11.06 5.13 -3.83
N ARG A 106 12.07 4.44 -3.32
CA ARG A 106 12.76 3.34 -4.00
C ARG A 106 11.95 2.06 -3.84
N PHE A 107 11.65 1.42 -4.96
CA PHE A 107 10.96 0.13 -4.98
C PHE A 107 11.97 -1.02 -4.78
N ASN A 108 12.67 -0.99 -3.64
CA ASN A 108 13.74 -1.93 -3.28
C ASN A 108 13.26 -3.11 -2.42
N GLY A 109 12.00 -3.10 -2.00
CA GLY A 109 11.36 -4.20 -1.30
C GLY A 109 11.20 -5.44 -2.18
N PRO A 110 10.83 -6.58 -1.57
CA PRO A 110 10.58 -7.81 -2.31
C PRO A 110 9.58 -7.60 -3.45
N GLY A 111 9.90 -8.18 -4.62
CA GLY A 111 9.05 -8.06 -5.81
C GLY A 111 9.04 -6.66 -6.43
N LYS A 112 10.09 -5.85 -6.19
CA LYS A 112 10.17 -4.46 -6.64
C LYS A 112 9.01 -3.62 -6.12
N SER A 113 8.75 -3.74 -4.81
CA SER A 113 7.72 -2.96 -4.11
C SER A 113 8.37 -1.90 -3.22
N PRO A 114 7.64 -0.85 -2.79
CA PRO A 114 8.16 0.10 -1.82
C PRO A 114 8.19 -0.47 -0.40
N TYR A 115 7.53 -1.60 -0.16
CA TYR A 115 7.32 -2.15 1.18
C TYR A 115 8.37 -3.19 1.54
N ARG A 116 8.98 -3.06 2.72
CA ARG A 116 9.91 -4.06 3.26
C ARG A 116 9.18 -5.24 3.89
N LEU A 117 8.10 -4.97 4.59
CA LEU A 117 7.25 -5.94 5.27
C LEU A 117 5.81 -5.43 5.32
N PHE A 118 4.88 -6.33 5.64
CA PHE A 118 3.51 -5.96 5.98
C PHE A 118 3.16 -6.49 7.37
N THR A 119 2.36 -5.72 8.09
CA THR A 119 1.81 -6.04 9.40
C THR A 119 0.28 -5.91 9.37
N PHE A 120 -0.37 -6.44 10.39
CA PHE A 120 -1.83 -6.42 10.52
C PHE A 120 -2.25 -5.60 11.70
N HIS A 121 -3.18 -4.66 11.51
CA HIS A 121 -3.65 -3.80 12.57
C HIS A 121 -5.17 -3.81 12.70
N GLU A 122 -5.65 -3.66 13.92
CA GLU A 122 -7.07 -3.43 14.20
C GLU A 122 -7.27 -2.07 14.84
N THR A 123 -8.43 -1.45 14.61
CA THR A 123 -8.82 -0.26 15.36
C THR A 123 -9.09 -0.66 16.81
N ALA A 124 -8.35 -0.07 17.74
CA ALA A 124 -8.63 -0.21 19.16
C ALA A 124 -9.91 0.56 19.50
N SER A 125 -10.80 -0.07 20.26
CA SER A 125 -12.08 0.49 20.66
C SER A 125 -11.99 1.68 21.62
N THR A 126 -10.85 1.86 22.29
CA THR A 126 -10.65 2.92 23.28
C THR A 126 -9.64 3.96 22.79
N PRO A 127 -10.06 5.22 22.53
CA PRO A 127 -9.12 6.29 22.27
C PRO A 127 -8.35 6.63 23.56
N ILE A 128 -7.02 6.76 23.47
CA ILE A 128 -6.16 7.12 24.62
C ILE A 128 -6.42 8.58 25.07
N ARG A 129 -6.99 9.42 24.20
CA ARG A 129 -7.33 10.82 24.49
C ARG A 129 -8.76 11.15 24.03
N PRO A 130 -9.50 12.03 24.74
CA PRO A 130 -10.88 12.39 24.39
C PRO A 130 -11.10 12.91 22.97
N ASN A 131 -10.06 13.48 22.34
CA ASN A 131 -10.04 13.97 20.95
C ASN A 131 -8.88 13.35 20.13
N GLY A 132 -8.46 12.13 20.48
CA GLY A 132 -7.32 11.46 19.86
C GLY A 132 -7.67 10.85 18.49
N ARG A 133 -6.67 10.72 17.61
CA ARG A 133 -6.77 9.88 16.40
C ARG A 133 -7.18 8.45 16.79
N PRO A 134 -7.93 7.72 15.94
CA PRO A 134 -8.19 6.31 16.14
C PRO A 134 -6.86 5.57 16.38
N TYR A 135 -6.78 4.86 17.50
CA TYR A 135 -5.59 4.10 17.85
C TYR A 135 -5.66 2.76 17.15
N HIS A 136 -4.56 2.32 16.56
CA HIS A 136 -4.48 1.02 15.94
C HIS A 136 -3.48 0.14 16.68
N ARG A 137 -3.85 -1.13 16.88
CA ARG A 137 -3.02 -2.12 17.55
C ARG A 137 -2.52 -3.14 16.56
N HIS A 138 -1.22 -3.45 16.63
CA HIS A 138 -0.64 -4.56 15.90
C HIS A 138 -1.20 -5.91 16.40
N ILE A 139 -1.69 -6.74 15.48
CA ILE A 139 -2.22 -8.08 15.74
C ILE A 139 -1.06 -9.08 15.61
N MET A 140 -0.32 -9.25 16.72
CA MET A 140 0.89 -10.10 16.76
C MET A 140 0.65 -11.55 16.31
N GLU A 141 -0.55 -12.08 16.55
CA GLU A 141 -0.94 -13.47 16.24
C GLU A 141 -0.93 -13.77 14.74
N LEU A 142 -1.16 -12.77 13.88
CA LEU A 142 -1.13 -12.93 12.42
C LEU A 142 0.29 -12.91 11.85
N GLY A 143 1.27 -12.49 12.66
CA GLY A 143 2.68 -12.37 12.30
C GLY A 143 2.98 -11.31 11.23
N ASP A 144 4.27 -11.12 10.97
CA ASP A 144 4.74 -10.21 9.92
C ASP A 144 4.82 -10.93 8.57
N LEU A 145 4.28 -10.31 7.52
CA LEU A 145 4.49 -10.78 6.16
C LEU A 145 5.77 -10.19 5.57
N ARG A 146 6.81 -11.00 5.55
CA ARG A 146 8.00 -10.78 4.72
C ARG A 146 7.86 -11.56 3.44
N LEU A 147 7.56 -10.86 2.34
CA LEU A 147 7.52 -11.48 1.02
C LEU A 147 8.90 -12.07 0.70
N GLY A 148 9.01 -13.40 0.65
CA GLY A 148 10.25 -14.08 0.28
C GLY A 148 10.72 -13.63 -1.10
N ARG A 149 12.01 -13.28 -1.24
CA ARG A 149 12.58 -12.68 -2.47
C ARG A 149 12.21 -13.45 -3.73
N PHE A 150 12.26 -14.78 -3.70
CA PHE A 150 11.94 -15.64 -4.84
C PHE A 150 10.45 -15.64 -5.21
N ARG A 151 9.54 -15.83 -4.23
CA ARG A 151 8.08 -15.79 -4.48
C ARG A 151 7.62 -14.39 -4.93
N ALA A 152 8.21 -13.34 -4.35
CA ALA A 152 7.93 -11.96 -4.73
C ALA A 152 8.44 -11.64 -6.14
N TRP A 153 9.62 -12.15 -6.50
CA TRP A 153 10.19 -12.04 -7.84
C TRP A 153 9.33 -12.79 -8.87
N LEU A 154 8.90 -14.03 -8.59
CA LEU A 154 7.95 -14.76 -9.43
C LEU A 154 6.65 -13.97 -9.62
N ARG A 155 6.06 -13.42 -8.55
CA ARG A 155 4.84 -12.62 -8.62
C ARG A 155 5.02 -11.35 -9.46
N PHE A 156 6.19 -10.71 -9.39
CA PHE A 156 6.55 -9.57 -10.25
C PHE A 156 6.62 -9.97 -11.74
N TRP A 157 7.23 -11.12 -12.06
CA TRP A 157 7.32 -11.62 -13.44
C TRP A 157 5.99 -12.11 -14.00
N ILE A 158 5.15 -12.75 -13.17
CA ILE A 158 3.81 -13.21 -13.57
C ILE A 158 2.87 -12.02 -13.79
N ASN A 159 2.96 -10.97 -12.96
CA ASN A 159 2.12 -9.78 -13.09
C ASN A 159 2.66 -8.72 -14.06
N ARG A 160 3.83 -8.95 -14.66
CA ARG A 160 4.50 -8.05 -15.61
C ARG A 160 3.67 -7.64 -16.85
N PRO A 161 2.70 -8.44 -17.38
CA PRO A 161 1.92 -8.02 -18.55
C PRO A 161 0.62 -7.25 -18.22
N LYS A 162 0.14 -7.22 -16.96
CA LYS A 162 -1.22 -6.73 -16.67
C LYS A 162 -1.36 -5.20 -16.50
N SER A 163 -0.28 -4.47 -16.25
CA SER A 163 -0.33 -2.99 -16.11
C SER A 163 -0.54 -2.24 -17.44
N TYR A 164 -0.35 -2.90 -18.58
CA TYR A 164 -0.62 -2.33 -19.91
C TYR A 164 -2.04 -2.58 -20.42
N TRP A 165 -2.68 -3.70 -20.04
CA TRP A 165 -4.04 -4.03 -20.52
C TRP A 165 -5.16 -3.48 -19.65
N LEU A 166 -5.00 -3.42 -18.31
CA LEU A 166 -6.03 -2.84 -17.43
C LEU A 166 -6.22 -1.33 -17.65
N ASN A 167 -5.15 -0.58 -17.94
CA ASN A 167 -5.24 0.86 -18.20
C ASN A 167 -5.95 1.18 -19.54
N ARG A 168 -5.98 0.26 -20.50
CA ARG A 168 -6.77 0.41 -21.74
C ARG A 168 -8.26 0.11 -21.52
N GLN A 169 -8.61 -0.85 -20.67
CA GLN A 169 -10.01 -1.13 -20.35
C GLN A 169 -10.64 -0.04 -19.47
N ILE A 170 -9.91 0.51 -18.50
CA ILE A 170 -10.40 1.62 -17.66
C ILE A 170 -10.65 2.89 -18.49
N LYS A 171 -9.82 3.17 -19.50
CA LYS A 171 -10.06 4.30 -20.43
C LYS A 171 -11.26 4.11 -21.38
N ARG A 172 -11.65 2.87 -21.69
CA ARG A 172 -12.88 2.59 -22.47
C ARG A 172 -14.13 2.72 -21.60
N MET A 173 -14.12 2.15 -20.40
CA MET A 173 -15.28 2.19 -19.49
C MET A 173 -15.65 3.61 -19.01
N HIS A 174 -14.68 4.52 -18.89
CA HIS A 174 -14.98 5.92 -18.54
C HIS A 174 -15.50 6.77 -19.71
N ARG A 175 -15.26 6.37 -20.97
CA ARG A 175 -15.75 7.12 -22.14
C ARG A 175 -17.21 6.79 -22.44
N ASP A 176 -17.60 5.53 -22.25
CA ASP A 176 -18.96 5.06 -22.49
C ASP A 176 -19.95 5.49 -21.39
N ARG A 177 -19.46 5.87 -20.19
CA ARG A 177 -20.27 6.40 -19.07
C ARG A 177 -20.46 7.92 -19.08
N LEU A 178 -19.80 8.64 -19.99
CA LEU A 178 -19.90 10.10 -20.12
C LEU A 178 -20.65 10.54 -21.38
N GLN A 179 -21.15 9.59 -22.18
CA GLN A 179 -21.90 9.85 -23.42
C GLN A 179 -23.26 9.12 -23.46
N GLY A 180 -23.71 8.59 -22.32
CA GLY A 180 -25.03 7.98 -22.15
C GLY A 180 -25.79 8.65 -21.02
#